data_AF-F0X2M0-F1
#
_entry.id   AF-F0X2M0-F1
#
_cell.length_a   1.000
_cell.length_b   1.000
_cell.length_c   1.000
_cell.angle_alpha   90.00
_cell.angle_beta   90.00
_cell.angle_gamma   90.00
#
_symmetry.space_group_name_H-M   'P 1'
#
loop_
_entity.id
_entity.type
_entity.pdbx_description
1 polymer ?
#
loop_
_entity_poly.entity_id
_entity_poly.type
_entity_poly.pdbx_seq_one_letter_code
_entity_poly.pdbx_strand_id
1 'polypeptide(L)'
;MIHHKHVERKWWTEEMNTAAYNTNRLPCAAHPEETPFQICFGHRPKVKGMRNFGDIRYAHIDKSSRKVLEKKSFPCMFLGYYDDIKVDRILNMDSKRVELTRSAQFQKRPNTKYIDVNFNHGNDVRTRHMDPDDDHDLPDTRTMVTPVEQSVEPMDVD
;
A
#
# COMPACT_ATOMS: atom_id res chain seq x y z
N MET A 1 14.16 0.79 -0.74
CA MET A 1 13.26 0.26 -1.81
C MET A 1 13.19 1.19 -3.02
N ILE A 2 13.21 2.51 -2.86
CA ILE A 2 13.12 3.49 -3.97
C ILE A 2 14.12 3.22 -5.11
N HIS A 3 15.41 3.08 -4.81
CA HIS A 3 16.42 2.85 -5.85
C HIS A 3 16.24 1.49 -6.54
N HIS A 4 15.90 0.45 -5.77
CA HIS A 4 15.68 -0.90 -6.28
C HIS A 4 14.41 -1.03 -7.14
N LYS A 5 13.37 -0.23 -6.84
CA LYS A 5 12.10 -0.21 -7.56
C LYS A 5 12.09 0.82 -8.70
N HIS A 6 13.20 1.53 -8.94
CA HIS A 6 13.30 2.60 -9.94
C HIS A 6 12.22 3.68 -9.78
N VAL A 7 11.90 4.03 -8.53
CA VAL A 7 10.91 5.06 -8.21
C VAL A 7 11.60 6.41 -8.04
N GLU A 8 10.94 7.51 -8.42
CA GLU A 8 11.47 8.86 -8.23
C GLU A 8 11.64 9.21 -6.74
N ARG A 9 12.71 9.94 -6.40
CA ARG A 9 13.05 10.29 -5.02
C ARG A 9 11.98 11.14 -4.32
N LYS A 10 11.15 11.87 -5.07
CA LYS A 10 10.03 12.67 -4.51
C LYS A 10 9.04 11.84 -3.68
N TRP A 11 8.98 10.52 -3.91
CA TRP A 11 8.09 9.61 -3.18
C TRP A 11 8.70 9.01 -1.91
N TRP A 12 9.85 9.52 -1.44
CA TRP A 12 10.54 9.01 -0.25
C TRP A 12 9.67 9.02 1.01
N THR A 13 8.84 10.04 1.21
CA THR A 13 7.94 10.11 2.38
C THR A 13 6.92 8.97 2.36
N GLU A 14 6.36 8.65 1.20
CA GLU A 14 5.41 7.55 1.02
C GLU A 14 6.08 6.18 1.22
N GLU A 15 7.33 6.04 0.76
CA GLU A 15 8.14 4.84 1.02
C GLU A 15 8.37 4.65 2.51
N MET A 16 8.79 5.69 3.23
CA MET A 16 9.05 5.63 4.67
C MET A 16 7.79 5.27 5.45
N ASN A 17 6.64 5.87 5.10
CA ASN A 17 5.35 5.55 5.71
C ASN A 17 4.97 4.07 5.48
N THR A 18 5.17 3.57 4.26
CA THR A 18 4.90 2.16 3.92
C THR A 18 5.84 1.22 4.68
N ALA A 19 7.11 1.57 4.78
CA ALA A 19 8.09 0.80 5.54
C ALA A 19 7.71 0.73 7.02
N ALA A 20 7.39 1.87 7.64
CA ALA A 20 6.94 1.93 9.03
C ALA A 20 5.65 1.11 9.24
N TYR A 21 4.67 1.23 8.35
CA TYR A 21 3.43 0.44 8.41
C TYR A 21 3.72 -1.07 8.41
N ASN A 22 4.58 -1.53 7.50
CA ASN A 22 4.92 -2.95 7.36
C ASN A 22 5.74 -3.43 8.57
N THR A 23 6.77 -2.68 8.98
CA THR A 23 7.62 -3.02 10.13
C THR A 23 6.83 -3.11 11.43
N ASN A 24 5.88 -2.19 11.66
CA ASN A 24 5.07 -2.21 12.88
C ASN A 24 4.13 -3.42 12.96
N ARG A 25 3.78 -4.01 11.82
CA ARG A 25 2.83 -5.14 11.70
C ARG A 25 3.49 -6.49 11.47
N LEU A 26 4.82 -6.53 11.43
CA LEU A 26 5.61 -7.75 11.36
C LEU A 26 6.25 -8.05 12.72
N PRO A 27 6.40 -9.33 13.09
CA PRO A 27 7.16 -9.70 14.27
C PRO A 27 8.63 -9.35 14.05
N CYS A 28 9.35 -9.05 15.13
CA CYS A 28 10.78 -8.76 15.09
C CYS A 28 11.55 -9.79 15.92
N ALA A 29 12.86 -9.90 15.73
CA ALA A 29 13.67 -10.90 16.42
C ALA A 29 13.63 -10.77 17.96
N ALA A 30 13.46 -9.56 18.48
CA ALA A 30 13.31 -9.32 19.92
C ALA A 30 11.93 -9.75 20.46
N HIS A 31 10.88 -9.73 19.62
CA HIS A 31 9.52 -10.10 19.97
C HIS A 31 8.95 -11.05 18.89
N PRO A 32 9.34 -12.33 18.90
CA PRO A 32 8.95 -13.27 17.85
C PRO A 32 7.45 -13.61 17.88
N GLU A 33 6.79 -13.47 19.04
CA GLU A 33 5.37 -13.80 19.19
C GLU A 33 4.42 -12.60 19.04
N GLU A 34 4.97 -11.38 19.13
CA GLU A 34 4.21 -10.14 19.17
C GLU A 34 4.77 -9.08 18.21
N THR A 35 3.87 -8.43 17.47
CA THR A 35 4.25 -7.29 16.62
C THR A 35 4.29 -6.00 17.44
N PRO A 36 5.12 -5.00 17.09
CA PRO A 36 5.07 -3.68 17.73
C PRO A 36 3.66 -3.09 17.79
N PHE A 37 2.86 -3.29 16.73
CA PHE A 37 1.45 -2.90 16.71
C PHE A 37 0.62 -3.58 17.81
N GLN A 38 0.80 -4.88 18.04
CA GLN A 38 0.10 -5.62 19.12
C GLN A 38 0.47 -5.07 20.49
N ILE A 39 1.75 -4.79 20.71
CA ILE A 39 2.25 -4.24 21.98
C ILE A 39 1.62 -2.86 22.24
N CYS A 40 1.55 -2.00 21.21
CA CYS A 40 1.03 -0.65 21.36
C CYS A 40 -0.50 -0.57 21.46
N PHE A 41 -1.23 -1.41 20.71
CA PHE A 41 -2.69 -1.29 20.55
C PHE A 41 -3.48 -2.44 21.20
N GLY A 42 -2.81 -3.44 21.76
CA GLY A 42 -3.44 -4.55 22.49
C GLY A 42 -4.20 -5.56 21.62
N HIS A 43 -4.14 -5.46 20.29
CA HIS A 43 -4.79 -6.40 19.37
C HIS A 43 -3.95 -6.71 18.14
N ARG A 44 -4.27 -7.82 17.46
CA ARG A 44 -3.51 -8.27 16.28
C ARG A 44 -3.74 -7.31 15.08
N PRO A 45 -2.69 -6.94 14.33
CA PRO A 45 -2.88 -6.17 13.11
C PRO A 45 -3.51 -7.05 12.03
N LYS A 46 -4.33 -6.43 11.19
CA LYS A 46 -4.78 -7.03 9.93
C LYS A 46 -3.61 -6.99 8.93
N VAL A 47 -3.04 -8.16 8.62
CA VAL A 47 -1.93 -8.29 7.63
C VAL A 47 -2.42 -8.66 6.23
N LYS A 48 -3.69 -9.08 6.10
CA LYS A 48 -4.33 -9.33 4.81
C LYS A 48 -4.39 -8.02 4.03
N GLY A 49 -3.77 -7.99 2.86
CA GLY A 49 -3.68 -6.77 2.06
C GLY A 49 -2.44 -5.92 2.34
N MET A 50 -1.42 -6.47 3.00
CA MET A 50 -0.09 -5.87 3.04
C MET A 50 0.56 -5.88 1.64
N ARG A 51 1.24 -4.80 1.30
CA ARG A 51 1.66 -4.44 -0.06
C ARG A 51 3.06 -3.82 -0.01
N ASN A 52 3.86 -4.07 -1.05
CA ASN A 52 5.19 -3.46 -1.16
C ASN A 52 5.09 -2.11 -1.88
N PHE A 53 5.82 -1.13 -1.37
CA PHE A 53 6.01 0.16 -2.02
C PHE A 53 6.56 -0.02 -3.45
N GLY A 54 6.03 0.75 -4.40
CA GLY A 54 6.48 0.74 -5.79
C GLY A 54 6.00 -0.45 -6.61
N ASP A 55 5.13 -1.31 -6.06
CA ASP A 55 4.56 -2.41 -6.85
C ASP A 55 3.58 -1.90 -7.90
N ILE A 56 3.75 -2.38 -9.13
CA ILE A 56 2.86 -2.09 -10.25
C ILE A 56 1.57 -2.92 -10.11
N ARG A 57 0.45 -2.23 -10.24
CA ARG A 57 -0.91 -2.75 -10.06
C ARG A 57 -1.85 -2.23 -11.13
N TYR A 58 -3.03 -2.83 -11.21
CA TYR A 58 -4.13 -2.34 -12.02
C TYR A 58 -5.30 -2.00 -11.11
N ALA A 59 -5.67 -0.72 -11.11
CA ALA A 59 -6.81 -0.21 -10.36
C ALA A 59 -8.07 -0.32 -11.22
N HIS A 60 -9.17 -0.77 -10.61
CA HIS A 60 -10.46 -0.89 -11.29
C HIS A 60 -11.06 0.49 -11.57
N ILE A 61 -11.62 0.66 -12.77
CA ILE A 61 -12.40 1.85 -13.13
C ILE A 61 -13.87 1.51 -12.99
N ASP A 62 -14.60 2.31 -12.22
CA ASP A 62 -16.02 2.08 -12.00
C ASP A 62 -16.81 2.03 -13.31
N LYS A 63 -17.85 1.19 -13.35
CA LYS A 63 -18.71 1.03 -14.53
C LYS A 63 -19.44 2.33 -14.86
N SER A 64 -19.82 3.12 -13.86
CA SER A 64 -20.54 4.39 -14.07
C SER A 64 -19.69 5.42 -14.82
N SER A 65 -18.38 5.41 -14.59
CA SER A 65 -17.41 6.32 -15.20
C SER A 65 -16.94 5.90 -16.59
N ARG A 66 -17.49 4.82 -17.16
CA ARG A 66 -17.03 4.22 -18.44
C ARG A 66 -18.12 4.16 -19.49
N LYS A 67 -17.77 4.45 -20.73
CA LYS A 67 -18.61 4.15 -21.91
C LYS A 67 -18.49 2.68 -22.31
N VAL A 68 -19.49 2.20 -23.06
CA VAL A 68 -19.49 0.84 -23.62
C VAL A 68 -18.23 0.67 -24.48
N LEU A 69 -17.38 -0.31 -24.12
CA LEU A 69 -16.07 -0.64 -24.70
C LEU A 69 -14.83 0.11 -24.16
N GLU A 70 -14.93 0.93 -23.12
CA GLU A 70 -13.73 1.55 -22.51
C GLU A 70 -12.95 0.60 -21.60
N LYS A 71 -11.65 0.92 -21.40
CA LYS A 71 -10.73 0.17 -20.52
C LYS A 71 -11.34 -0.02 -19.12
N LYS A 72 -11.24 -1.23 -18.55
CA LYS A 72 -11.84 -1.56 -17.24
C LYS A 72 -10.91 -1.28 -16.05
N SER A 73 -9.64 -1.04 -16.32
CA SER A 73 -8.63 -0.73 -15.33
C SER A 73 -7.55 0.17 -15.92
N PHE A 74 -6.77 0.80 -15.04
CA PHE A 74 -5.59 1.56 -15.42
C PHE A 74 -4.37 1.08 -14.63
N PRO A 75 -3.17 1.18 -15.23
CA PRO A 75 -1.95 0.80 -14.54
C PRO A 75 -1.56 1.87 -13.51
N CYS A 76 -1.16 1.43 -12.33
CA CYS A 76 -0.85 2.27 -11.19
C CYS A 76 0.32 1.72 -10.39
N MET A 77 0.97 2.56 -9.60
CA MET A 77 2.04 2.18 -8.69
C MET A 77 1.59 2.40 -7.25
N PHE A 78 1.77 1.39 -6.38
CA PHE A 78 1.41 1.52 -4.97
C PHE A 78 2.36 2.46 -4.23
N LEU A 79 1.80 3.49 -3.58
CA LEU A 79 2.53 4.47 -2.78
C LEU A 79 2.41 4.20 -1.28
N GLY A 80 1.27 3.70 -0.81
CA GLY A 80 1.09 3.43 0.61
C GLY A 80 -0.36 3.22 0.99
N TYR A 81 -0.63 3.24 2.30
CA TYR A 81 -1.97 3.05 2.87
C TYR A 81 -2.59 4.39 3.25
N TYR A 82 -3.91 4.50 3.17
CA TYR A 82 -4.65 5.69 3.57
C TYR A 82 -5.36 5.48 4.93
N ASP A 83 -5.00 6.31 5.91
CA ASP A 83 -5.64 6.54 7.22
C ASP A 83 -6.29 5.31 7.89
N ASP A 84 -5.53 4.21 8.00
CA ASP A 84 -5.91 2.93 8.61
C ASP A 84 -7.20 2.27 8.08
N ILE A 85 -7.80 2.82 7.02
CA ILE A 85 -8.87 2.20 6.26
C ILE A 85 -8.29 1.35 5.13
N LYS A 86 -9.08 0.41 4.60
CA LYS A 86 -8.68 -0.51 3.52
C LYS A 86 -8.68 0.20 2.16
N VAL A 87 -7.91 1.27 2.05
CA VAL A 87 -7.74 2.10 0.86
C VAL A 87 -6.24 2.28 0.61
N ASP A 88 -5.84 2.03 -0.62
CA ASP A 88 -4.48 2.24 -1.09
C ASP A 88 -4.33 3.65 -1.66
N ARG A 89 -3.23 4.32 -1.31
CA ARG A 89 -2.68 5.45 -2.08
C ARG A 89 -1.91 4.89 -3.26
N ILE A 90 -2.28 5.31 -4.47
CA ILE A 90 -1.66 4.86 -5.71
C ILE A 90 -1.26 6.06 -6.58
N LEU A 91 -0.20 5.91 -7.37
CA LEU A 91 0.11 6.81 -8.47
C LEU A 91 -0.53 6.25 -9.74
N ASN A 92 -1.47 6.96 -10.34
CA ASN A 92 -1.99 6.65 -11.66
C ASN A 92 -0.89 6.92 -12.69
N MET A 93 -0.46 5.89 -13.43
CA MET A 93 0.67 6.02 -14.36
C MET A 93 0.29 6.75 -15.66
N ASP A 94 -1.00 6.83 -15.99
CA ASP A 94 -1.51 7.56 -17.14
C ASP A 94 -1.61 9.05 -16.82
N SER A 95 -2.28 9.41 -15.72
CA SER A 95 -2.54 10.81 -15.36
C SER A 95 -1.39 11.47 -14.57
N LYS A 96 -0.46 10.67 -14.04
CA LYS A 96 0.59 11.07 -13.09
C LYS A 96 0.06 11.70 -11.81
N ARG A 97 -1.17 11.38 -11.42
CA ARG A 97 -1.82 11.88 -10.20
C ARG A 97 -1.89 10.81 -9.12
N VAL A 98 -1.86 11.25 -7.86
CA VAL A 98 -2.13 10.39 -6.72
C VAL A 98 -3.63 10.20 -6.59
N GLU A 99 -4.06 8.94 -6.50
CA GLU A 99 -5.45 8.55 -6.37
C GLU A 99 -5.60 7.56 -5.21
N LEU A 100 -6.81 7.51 -4.64
CA LEU A 100 -7.18 6.56 -3.60
C LEU A 100 -7.99 5.45 -4.23
N THR A 101 -7.66 4.19 -3.96
CA THR A 101 -8.43 3.06 -4.47
C THR A 101 -8.56 1.93 -3.47
N ARG A 102 -9.71 1.26 -3.47
CA ARG A 102 -9.93 0.01 -2.71
C ARG A 102 -9.60 -1.23 -3.52
N SER A 103 -9.58 -1.09 -4.84
CA SER A 103 -9.55 -2.21 -5.77
C SER A 103 -8.38 -2.07 -6.73
N ALA A 104 -7.19 -2.38 -6.22
CA ALA A 104 -5.96 -2.51 -6.98
C ALA A 104 -5.43 -3.95 -6.91
N GLN A 105 -5.39 -4.61 -8.07
CA GLN A 105 -4.90 -5.97 -8.24
C GLN A 105 -3.43 -5.94 -8.65
N PHE A 106 -2.63 -6.84 -8.08
CA PHE A 106 -1.22 -6.96 -8.45
C PHE A 106 -1.09 -7.49 -9.88
N GLN A 107 -0.15 -6.95 -10.65
CA GLN A 107 0.18 -7.51 -11.95
C GLN A 107 0.86 -8.87 -11.74
N LYS A 108 0.13 -9.97 -11.93
CA LYS A 108 0.70 -11.32 -11.88
C LYS A 108 1.86 -11.41 -12.87
N ARG A 109 3.07 -11.60 -12.36
CA ARG A 109 4.22 -12.02 -13.17
C ARG A 109 4.07 -13.52 -13.49
N PRO A 110 4.57 -14.01 -14.63
CA PRO A 110 4.69 -15.45 -14.84
C PRO A 110 5.49 -16.05 -13.67
N ASN A 111 5.01 -17.17 -13.13
CA ASN A 111 5.48 -17.81 -11.89
C ASN A 111 7.01 -17.78 -11.73
N THR A 112 7.55 -16.76 -11.07
CA THR A 112 8.88 -16.82 -10.51
C THR A 112 8.79 -17.72 -9.30
N LYS A 113 9.42 -18.90 -9.39
CA LYS A 113 9.57 -19.85 -8.29
C LYS A 113 10.36 -19.17 -7.18
N TYR A 114 9.71 -18.42 -6.32
CA TYR A 114 10.31 -18.05 -5.05
C TYR A 114 10.46 -19.35 -4.26
N ILE A 115 11.70 -19.65 -3.87
CA ILE A 115 11.99 -20.72 -2.92
C ILE A 115 11.54 -20.17 -1.58
N ASP A 116 10.63 -20.87 -0.91
CA ASP A 116 10.39 -20.64 0.52
C ASP A 116 11.69 -20.93 1.25
N VAL A 117 12.45 -19.88 1.58
CA VAL A 117 13.53 -19.98 2.56
C VAL A 117 12.85 -20.18 3.91
N ASN A 118 12.63 -21.45 4.21
CA ASN A 118 12.16 -21.91 5.49
C ASN A 118 13.24 -21.52 6.51
N PHE A 119 13.04 -20.39 7.21
CA PHE A 119 13.80 -20.13 8.42
C PHE A 119 13.32 -21.16 9.43
N ASN A 120 14.04 -22.27 9.55
CA ASN A 120 13.88 -23.22 10.64
C ASN A 120 14.13 -22.48 11.97
N HIS A 121 13.09 -21.82 12.49
CA HIS A 121 12.93 -21.68 13.93
C HIS A 121 12.13 -22.89 14.37
N GLY A 122 12.79 -23.77 15.12
CA GLY A 122 12.21 -25.02 15.59
C GLY A 122 10.87 -24.79 16.27
N ASN A 123 9.92 -25.67 15.94
CA ASN A 123 8.74 -26.04 16.72
C ASN A 123 7.96 -24.90 17.41
N ASP A 124 7.10 -24.19 16.67
CA ASP A 124 5.71 -23.95 17.11
C ASP A 124 4.89 -23.22 16.03
N VAL A 125 4.16 -23.97 15.21
CA VAL A 125 3.10 -23.40 14.36
C VAL A 125 1.79 -24.09 14.72
N ARG A 126 1.12 -23.57 15.75
CA ARG A 126 -0.33 -23.73 15.87
C ARG A 126 -0.99 -22.85 14.81
N THR A 127 -1.58 -23.47 13.80
CA THR A 127 -2.42 -22.84 12.79
C THR A 127 -3.56 -22.07 13.50
N ARG A 128 -3.47 -20.75 13.58
CA ARG A 128 -4.53 -19.93 14.18
C ARG A 128 -5.60 -19.65 13.13
N HIS A 129 -6.81 -20.11 13.40
CA HIS A 129 -8.01 -19.85 12.62
C HIS A 129 -8.17 -18.32 12.42
N MET A 130 -8.47 -17.92 11.20
CA MET A 130 -8.77 -16.53 10.85
C MET A 130 -10.29 -16.42 10.72
N ASP A 131 -10.93 -15.65 11.60
CA ASP A 131 -12.36 -15.39 11.49
C ASP A 131 -12.64 -14.49 10.28
N PRO A 132 -13.56 -14.89 9.39
CA PRO A 132 -13.96 -14.10 8.25
C PRO A 132 -15.09 -13.12 8.64
N ASP A 133 -15.04 -11.95 8.01
CA ASP A 133 -16.16 -11.04 7.78
C ASP A 133 -16.48 -10.00 8.85
N ASP A 134 -16.12 -8.75 8.54
CA ASP A 134 -16.89 -7.57 8.96
C ASP A 134 -16.72 -6.50 7.87
N ASP A 135 -17.49 -6.67 6.79
CA ASP A 135 -17.58 -5.76 5.65
C ASP A 135 -18.70 -4.74 5.91
N HIS A 136 -18.35 -3.57 6.44
CA HIS A 136 -19.26 -2.42 6.51
C HIS A 136 -19.04 -1.49 5.30
N ASP A 137 -20.11 -1.29 4.53
CA ASP A 137 -20.21 -0.49 3.31
C ASP A 137 -19.80 0.98 3.50
N LEU A 138 -18.88 1.45 2.64
CA LEU A 138 -18.51 2.87 2.51
C LEU A 138 -18.41 3.24 1.01
N PRO A 139 -18.60 4.51 0.61
CA PRO A 139 -18.68 4.88 -0.81
C PRO A 139 -17.32 4.86 -1.53
N ASP A 140 -17.37 4.70 -2.86
CA ASP A 140 -16.20 4.52 -3.71
C ASP A 140 -15.40 5.80 -3.97
N THR A 141 -14.07 5.63 -3.93
CA THR A 141 -13.01 6.40 -4.60
C THR A 141 -13.18 7.93 -4.59
N ARG A 142 -12.56 8.60 -3.60
CA ARG A 142 -12.43 10.06 -3.57
C ARG A 142 -11.14 10.51 -4.26
N THR A 143 -11.26 11.31 -5.31
CA THR A 143 -10.12 12.01 -5.94
C THR A 143 -9.68 13.17 -5.04
N MET A 144 -8.40 13.21 -4.63
CA MET A 144 -7.81 14.39 -4.00
C MET A 144 -6.91 15.10 -5.02
N VAL A 145 -6.99 16.43 -5.08
CA VAL A 145 -6.12 17.27 -5.90
C VAL A 145 -4.80 17.48 -5.16
N THR A 146 -3.69 17.52 -5.91
CA THR A 146 -2.34 17.76 -5.41
C THR A 146 -2.21 19.09 -4.64
N PRO A 147 -1.36 19.20 -3.61
CA PRO A 147 -1.02 20.49 -3.02
C PRO A 147 -0.38 21.40 -4.08
N VAL A 148 -0.84 22.64 -4.14
CA VAL A 148 -0.22 23.70 -4.95
C VAL A 148 1.16 24.00 -4.35
N GLU A 149 2.23 23.91 -5.15
CA GLU A 149 3.53 24.45 -4.77
C GLU A 149 3.39 25.96 -4.61
N GLN A 150 3.47 26.47 -3.38
CA GLN A 150 3.68 27.89 -3.14
C GLN A 150 5.15 28.21 -3.43
N SER A 151 5.39 28.86 -4.57
CA SER A 151 6.66 29.53 -4.85
C SER A 151 6.85 30.67 -3.86
N VAL A 152 7.85 30.55 -2.98
CA VAL A 152 8.31 31.64 -2.14
C VAL A 152 9.36 32.41 -2.94
N GLU A 153 9.02 33.62 -3.39
CA GLU A 153 10.01 34.54 -3.96
C GLU A 153 10.91 35.12 -2.85
N PRO A 154 12.22 35.31 -3.10
CA PRO A 154 13.14 35.82 -2.11
C PRO A 154 12.86 37.30 -1.83
N MET A 155 12.88 37.65 -0.54
CA MET A 155 12.74 39.03 -0.05
C MET A 155 14.06 39.78 -0.31
N ASP A 156 13.99 40.87 -1.09
CA ASP A 156 15.08 41.83 -1.24
C ASP A 156 15.31 42.56 0.10
N VAL A 157 16.57 42.62 0.53
CA VAL A 157 16.99 43.33 1.74
C VAL A 157 17.69 44.62 1.29
N ASP A 158 17.05 45.76 1.56
CA ASP A 158 17.63 47.11 1.44
C ASP A 158 18.68 47.40 2.53
#